data_AF-A0A158HTG8-F1
#
_entry.id   AF-A0A158HTG8-F1
#
_cell.length_a   1.000
_cell.length_b   1.000
_cell.length_c   1.000
_cell.angle_alpha   90.00
_cell.angle_beta   90.00
_cell.angle_gamma   90.00
#
_symmetry.space_group_name_H-M   'P 1'
#
loop_
_entity.id
_entity.type
_entity.pdbx_description
1 polymer ?
#
loop_
_entity_poly.entity_id
_entity_poly.type
_entity_poly.pdbx_seq_one_letter_code
_entity_poly.pdbx_strand_id
1 'polypeptide(L)'
;MSAVLSKHGQPSKGTVIAELTTAVRRISKDKIAEIDLINREATYLAINALIEAARAGEAGRGFAVVANQVKDVSHRIGHLTGELGTELATISETMVAELERQQGQRLTDLALNMIDVIDRNLYERSCDVRWWATDAAIVDGVTRGPEAAAHASKRMSVILDSYTVYLDIWMLDLDGRVVANGRPSNFPVAGMANAAGEEWFDAALRTRSGDEYATANVGTVAELNGAQTATYATAIREGGASNGKITGVLAVFFDWTKQASAVLDNVRLSNEERSRTRCMIVDANGRVIADSGQASRDAKHYELRKGSTTTGAYRTAQGSLVGYALTPGYESYQGMGWFGVIEQNPHHGAGV
;
A
#
# COMPACT_ATOMS: atom_id res chain seq x y z
N MET A 1 31.32 17.81 24.81
CA MET A 1 31.60 18.50 23.52
C MET A 1 31.99 17.41 22.55
N SER A 2 31.36 17.11 21.42
CA SER A 2 30.44 17.76 20.47
C SER A 2 29.99 16.57 19.55
N ALA A 3 28.81 16.40 18.98
CA ALA A 3 27.70 17.27 18.70
C ALA A 3 26.43 16.41 18.57
N VAL A 4 25.40 16.73 19.36
CA VAL A 4 24.02 16.41 19.04
C VAL A 4 23.58 17.47 18.03
N LEU A 5 23.76 17.20 16.74
CA LEU A 5 23.28 18.07 15.66
C LEU A 5 22.07 17.41 15.01
N SER A 6 20.90 17.92 15.41
CA SER A 6 19.75 18.23 14.56
C SER A 6 19.44 17.24 13.41
N LYS A 7 18.67 16.20 13.70
CA LYS A 7 17.85 15.51 12.70
C LYS A 7 16.58 16.33 12.40
N HIS A 8 16.73 17.50 11.78
CA HIS A 8 15.62 18.09 11.03
C HIS A 8 15.64 17.41 9.65
N GLY A 9 14.83 16.35 9.50
CA GLY A 9 14.60 15.76 8.19
C GLY A 9 14.08 16.84 7.26
N GLN A 10 14.68 16.97 6.07
CA GLN A 10 14.16 17.89 5.06
C GLN A 10 12.67 17.58 4.82
N PRO A 11 11.79 18.59 4.81
CA PRO A 11 10.38 18.37 4.53
C PRO A 11 10.24 17.68 3.18
N SER A 12 9.33 16.71 3.09
CA SER A 12 9.08 16.00 1.84
C SER A 12 8.70 17.02 0.75
N LYS A 13 9.07 16.76 -0.52
CA LYS A 13 8.72 17.67 -1.64
C LYS A 13 7.22 17.99 -1.68
N GLY A 14 6.36 17.05 -1.28
CA GLY A 14 4.90 17.27 -1.19
C GLY A 14 4.48 18.23 -0.08
N THR A 15 5.14 18.18 1.08
CA THR A 15 4.92 19.11 2.20
C THR A 15 5.29 20.53 1.81
N VAL A 16 6.44 20.70 1.13
CA VAL A 16 6.91 22.02 0.67
C VAL A 16 5.94 22.67 -0.31
N ILE A 17 5.37 21.91 -1.25
CA ILE A 17 4.42 22.47 -2.21
C ILE A 17 3.10 22.83 -1.52
N ALA A 18 2.60 22.01 -0.59
CA ALA A 18 1.39 22.33 0.18
C ALA A 18 1.54 23.59 1.04
N GLU A 19 2.68 23.74 1.71
CA GLU A 19 3.02 24.96 2.48
C GLU A 19 3.12 26.18 1.55
N LEU A 20 3.75 26.03 0.39
CA LEU A 20 3.88 27.09 -0.60
C LEU A 20 2.51 27.52 -1.15
N THR A 21 1.62 26.58 -1.48
CA THR A 21 0.24 26.89 -1.93
C THR A 21 -0.52 27.67 -0.86
N THR A 22 -0.39 27.26 0.41
CA THR A 22 -1.01 27.96 1.55
C THR A 22 -0.43 29.38 1.71
N ALA A 23 0.88 29.52 1.59
CA ALA A 23 1.56 30.82 1.67
C ALA A 23 1.15 31.76 0.53
N VAL A 24 1.09 31.26 -0.71
CA VAL A 24 0.62 32.02 -1.89
C VAL A 24 -0.80 32.49 -1.66
N ARG A 25 -1.72 31.60 -1.25
CA ARG A 25 -3.12 31.95 -0.96
C ARG A 25 -3.24 33.07 0.07
N ARG A 26 -2.45 32.99 1.15
CA ARG A 26 -2.44 34.02 2.20
C ARG A 26 -1.91 35.35 1.69
N ILE A 27 -0.73 35.36 1.06
CA ILE A 27 -0.10 36.58 0.54
C ILE A 27 -1.00 37.26 -0.49
N SER A 28 -1.57 36.49 -1.41
CA SER A 28 -2.50 36.99 -2.42
C SER A 28 -3.72 37.65 -1.79
N LYS A 29 -4.33 37.01 -0.79
CA LYS A 29 -5.49 37.56 -0.08
C LYS A 29 -5.16 38.86 0.66
N ASP A 30 -4.04 38.88 1.39
CA ASP A 30 -3.62 40.04 2.17
C ASP A 30 -3.30 41.24 1.24
N LYS A 31 -2.61 40.99 0.12
CA LYS A 31 -2.23 42.05 -0.83
C LYS A 31 -3.38 42.58 -1.67
N ILE A 32 -4.33 41.72 -2.06
CA ILE A 32 -5.57 42.16 -2.71
C ILE A 32 -6.37 43.08 -1.77
N ALA A 33 -6.49 42.71 -0.50
CA ALA A 33 -7.19 43.53 0.49
C ALA A 33 -6.52 44.89 0.70
N GLU A 34 -5.19 44.94 0.72
CA GLU A 34 -4.41 46.19 0.82
C GLU A 34 -4.61 47.09 -0.41
N ILE A 35 -4.60 46.51 -1.63
CA ILE A 35 -4.87 47.25 -2.86
C ILE A 35 -6.30 47.82 -2.86
N ASP A 36 -7.29 47.04 -2.42
CA ASP A 36 -8.68 47.51 -2.33
C ASP A 36 -8.81 48.69 -1.34
N LEU A 37 -8.09 48.65 -0.22
CA LEU A 37 -8.04 49.76 0.74
C LEU A 37 -7.46 51.04 0.13
N ILE A 38 -6.28 50.95 -0.50
CA ILE A 38 -5.63 52.07 -1.17
C ILE A 38 -6.54 52.64 -2.28
N ASN A 39 -7.22 51.75 -3.01
CA ASN A 39 -8.10 52.15 -4.09
C ASN A 39 -9.34 52.91 -3.60
N ARG A 40 -9.91 52.49 -2.46
CA ARG A 40 -10.99 53.22 -1.78
C ARG A 40 -10.53 54.59 -1.32
N GLU A 41 -9.34 54.70 -0.71
CA GLU A 41 -8.77 55.99 -0.31
C GLU A 41 -8.58 56.93 -1.49
N ALA A 42 -8.03 56.44 -2.61
CA ALA A 42 -7.89 57.22 -3.85
C ALA A 42 -9.25 57.68 -4.39
N THR A 43 -10.27 56.82 -4.32
CA THR A 43 -11.65 57.17 -4.71
C THR A 43 -12.21 58.27 -3.82
N TYR A 44 -12.01 58.19 -2.50
CA TYR A 44 -12.45 59.23 -1.56
C TYR A 44 -11.73 60.56 -1.81
N LEU A 45 -10.42 60.54 -2.06
CA LEU A 45 -9.65 61.73 -2.41
C LEU A 45 -10.17 62.38 -3.70
N ALA A 46 -10.47 61.57 -4.72
CA ALA A 46 -11.05 62.03 -5.98
C ALA A 46 -12.43 62.66 -5.77
N ILE A 47 -13.29 62.07 -4.94
CA ILE A 47 -14.61 62.63 -4.61
C ILE A 47 -14.47 63.96 -3.86
N ASN A 48 -13.56 64.04 -2.88
CA ASN A 48 -13.30 65.29 -2.16
C ASN A 48 -12.80 66.39 -3.11
N ALA A 49 -11.92 66.05 -4.05
CA ALA A 49 -11.45 66.97 -5.07
C ALA A 49 -12.57 67.43 -6.02
N LEU A 50 -13.51 66.54 -6.39
CA LEU A 50 -14.69 66.91 -7.17
C LEU A 50 -15.61 67.89 -6.43
N ILE A 51 -15.81 67.69 -5.13
CA ILE A 51 -16.61 68.59 -4.29
C ILE A 51 -15.96 69.98 -4.25
N GLU A 52 -14.65 70.05 -4.01
CA GLU A 52 -13.94 71.34 -3.92
C GLU A 52 -13.85 72.04 -5.28
N ALA A 53 -13.67 71.28 -6.36
CA ALA A 53 -13.72 71.80 -7.73
C ALA A 53 -15.09 72.39 -8.06
N ALA A 54 -16.19 71.74 -7.65
CA ALA A 54 -17.54 72.27 -7.80
C ALA A 54 -17.74 73.56 -6.98
N ARG A 55 -17.18 73.60 -5.77
CA ARG A 55 -17.23 74.77 -4.87
C ARG A 55 -16.48 75.98 -5.42
N ALA A 56 -15.38 75.75 -6.14
CA ALA A 56 -14.58 76.78 -6.80
C ALA A 56 -15.19 77.29 -8.14
N GLY A 57 -16.29 76.69 -8.62
CA GLY A 57 -16.98 77.12 -9.84
C GLY A 57 -16.09 77.04 -11.09
N GLU A 58 -16.05 78.11 -11.89
CA GLU A 58 -15.25 78.18 -13.14
C GLU A 58 -13.75 77.96 -12.90
N ALA A 59 -13.21 78.40 -11.74
CA ALA A 59 -11.79 78.21 -11.41
C ALA A 59 -11.43 76.74 -11.12
N GLY A 60 -12.41 75.92 -10.72
CA GLY A 60 -12.22 74.50 -10.38
C GLY A 60 -12.31 73.54 -11.58
N ARG A 61 -12.65 74.02 -12.78
CA ARG A 61 -12.95 73.18 -13.95
C ARG A 61 -11.83 72.21 -14.32
N GLY A 62 -10.58 72.67 -14.29
CA GLY A 62 -9.41 71.82 -14.56
C GLY A 62 -9.18 70.75 -13.49
N PHE A 63 -9.40 71.10 -12.21
CA PHE A 63 -9.32 70.15 -11.10
C PHE A 63 -10.41 69.08 -11.18
N ALA A 64 -11.62 69.42 -11.60
CA ALA A 64 -12.71 68.45 -11.80
C ALA A 64 -12.36 67.39 -12.85
N VAL A 65 -11.66 67.75 -13.93
CA VAL A 65 -11.22 66.79 -14.96
C VAL A 65 -10.23 65.79 -14.39
N VAL A 66 -9.23 66.27 -13.65
CA VAL A 66 -8.22 65.41 -13.01
C VAL A 66 -8.87 64.48 -11.98
N ALA A 67 -9.77 65.01 -11.14
CA ALA A 67 -10.46 64.22 -10.13
C ALA A 67 -11.34 63.11 -10.74
N ASN A 68 -12.04 63.38 -11.86
CA ASN A 68 -12.76 62.35 -12.60
C ASN A 68 -11.82 61.27 -13.16
N GLN A 69 -10.66 61.65 -13.72
CA GLN A 69 -9.67 60.67 -14.19
C GLN A 69 -9.15 59.77 -13.06
N VAL A 70 -8.89 60.32 -11.86
CA VAL A 70 -8.48 59.52 -10.70
C VAL A 70 -9.59 58.53 -10.32
N LYS A 71 -10.85 58.97 -10.29
CA LYS A 71 -11.99 58.09 -10.00
C LYS A 71 -12.12 56.96 -11.03
N ASP A 72 -11.96 57.26 -12.31
CA ASP A 72 -12.02 56.25 -13.38
C ASP A 72 -10.87 55.23 -13.27
N VAL A 73 -9.66 55.71 -12.97
CA VAL A 73 -8.50 54.84 -12.67
C VAL A 73 -8.80 53.95 -11.47
N SER A 74 -9.36 54.50 -10.40
CA SER A 74 -9.73 53.72 -9.22
C SER A 74 -10.79 52.65 -9.52
N HIS A 75 -11.81 52.96 -10.32
CA HIS A 75 -12.78 51.96 -10.76
C HIS A 75 -12.12 50.82 -11.54
N ARG A 76 -11.18 51.12 -12.44
CA ARG A 76 -10.41 50.11 -13.20
C ARG A 76 -9.52 49.26 -12.29
N ILE A 77 -8.86 49.87 -11.30
CA ILE A 77 -8.07 49.14 -10.30
C ILE A 77 -8.96 48.19 -9.52
N GLY A 78 -10.14 48.62 -9.07
CA GLY A 78 -11.07 47.77 -8.32
C GLY A 78 -11.55 46.57 -9.13
N HIS A 79 -11.86 46.79 -10.42
CA HIS A 79 -12.24 45.72 -11.33
C HIS A 79 -11.11 44.69 -11.52
N LEU A 80 -9.91 45.14 -11.88
CA LEU A 80 -8.73 44.29 -12.03
C LEU A 80 -8.37 43.53 -10.74
N THR A 81 -8.51 44.19 -9.58
CA THR A 81 -8.25 43.56 -8.27
C THR A 81 -9.26 42.44 -7.98
N GLY A 82 -10.51 42.63 -8.36
CA GLY A 82 -11.56 41.62 -8.27
C GLY A 82 -11.28 40.41 -9.17
N GLU A 83 -10.97 40.65 -10.45
CA GLU A 83 -10.60 39.61 -11.42
C GLU A 83 -9.39 38.82 -10.92
N LEU A 84 -8.33 39.51 -10.49
CA LEU A 84 -7.13 38.88 -9.91
C LEU A 84 -7.45 38.00 -8.71
N GLY A 85 -8.37 38.44 -7.83
CA GLY A 85 -8.83 37.63 -6.70
C GLY A 85 -9.52 36.34 -7.12
N THR A 86 -10.38 36.40 -8.14
CA THR A 86 -11.07 35.22 -8.68
C THR A 86 -10.11 34.25 -9.37
N GLU A 87 -9.15 34.75 -10.15
CA GLU A 87 -8.14 33.93 -10.82
C GLU A 87 -7.25 33.22 -9.80
N LEU A 88 -6.76 33.93 -8.79
CA LEU A 88 -5.90 33.36 -7.74
C LEU A 88 -6.65 32.34 -6.86
N ALA A 89 -7.93 32.56 -6.59
CA ALA A 89 -8.76 31.57 -5.90
C ALA A 89 -8.87 30.27 -6.72
N THR A 90 -9.17 30.40 -8.03
CA THR A 90 -9.27 29.27 -8.96
C THR A 90 -7.95 28.49 -9.06
N ILE A 91 -6.82 29.20 -9.17
CA ILE A 91 -5.49 28.60 -9.21
C ILE A 91 -5.20 27.85 -7.90
N SER A 92 -5.50 28.46 -6.75
CA SER A 92 -5.29 27.83 -5.45
C SER A 92 -6.11 26.55 -5.28
N GLU A 93 -7.37 26.53 -5.70
CA GLU A 93 -8.23 25.34 -5.64
C GLU A 93 -7.70 24.24 -6.54
N THR A 94 -7.30 24.58 -7.77
CA THR A 94 -6.72 23.64 -8.72
C THR A 94 -5.40 23.05 -8.19
N MET A 95 -4.54 23.87 -7.58
CA MET A 95 -3.29 23.40 -6.96
C MET A 95 -3.53 22.42 -5.81
N VAL A 96 -4.50 22.70 -4.94
CA VAL A 96 -4.84 21.78 -3.83
C VAL A 96 -5.34 20.45 -4.37
N ALA A 97 -6.25 20.47 -5.33
CA ALA A 97 -6.77 19.26 -5.96
C ALA A 97 -5.67 18.43 -6.63
N GLU A 98 -4.75 19.07 -7.34
CA GLU A 98 -3.62 18.40 -7.99
C GLU A 98 -2.64 17.81 -6.98
N LEU A 99 -2.37 18.51 -5.87
CA LEU A 99 -1.53 17.97 -4.78
C LEU A 99 -2.14 16.72 -4.16
N GLU A 100 -3.44 16.74 -3.89
CA GLU A 100 -4.15 15.56 -3.38
C GLU A 100 -4.08 14.40 -4.37
N ARG A 101 -4.27 14.68 -5.66
CA ARG A 101 -4.16 13.68 -6.73
C ARG A 101 -2.76 13.07 -6.78
N GLN A 102 -1.71 13.88 -6.69
CA GLN A 102 -0.32 13.42 -6.67
C GLN A 102 0.00 12.58 -5.43
N GLN A 103 -0.49 12.99 -4.26
CA GLN A 103 -0.35 12.17 -3.05
C GLN A 103 -1.06 10.83 -3.19
N GLY A 104 -2.29 10.83 -3.71
CA GLY A 104 -3.07 9.61 -3.93
C GLY A 104 -2.39 8.67 -4.92
N GLN A 105 -1.88 9.20 -6.03
CA GLN A 105 -1.13 8.44 -7.02
C GLN A 105 0.13 7.84 -6.41
N ARG A 106 0.89 8.60 -5.61
CA ARG A 106 2.07 8.08 -4.91
C ARG A 106 1.74 6.92 -3.97
N LEU A 107 0.68 7.03 -3.16
CA LEU A 107 0.27 5.94 -2.27
C LEU A 107 -0.19 4.71 -3.07
N THR A 108 -0.86 4.92 -4.20
CA THR A 108 -1.24 3.84 -5.13
C THR A 108 -0.01 3.13 -5.68
N ASP A 109 1.00 3.87 -6.13
CA ASP A 109 2.25 3.31 -6.66
C ASP A 109 3.01 2.54 -5.57
N LEU A 110 3.06 3.06 -4.34
CA LEU A 110 3.66 2.36 -3.21
C LEU A 110 2.91 1.08 -2.87
N ALA A 111 1.57 1.10 -2.90
CA ALA A 111 0.74 -0.07 -2.67
C ALA A 111 0.93 -1.15 -3.76
N LEU A 112 1.05 -0.73 -5.02
CA LEU A 112 1.34 -1.62 -6.14
C LEU A 112 2.71 -2.28 -5.99
N ASN A 113 3.75 -1.49 -5.70
CA ASN A 113 5.10 -2.04 -5.48
C ASN A 113 5.12 -3.04 -4.30
N MET A 114 4.36 -2.76 -3.24
CA MET A 114 4.24 -3.65 -2.09
C MET A 114 3.62 -5.00 -2.47
N ILE A 115 2.50 -5.00 -3.20
CA ILE A 115 1.81 -6.25 -3.57
C ILE A 115 2.52 -7.01 -4.69
N ASP A 116 3.17 -6.32 -5.64
CA ASP A 116 3.98 -6.95 -6.70
C ASP A 116 5.17 -7.73 -6.12
N VAL A 117 5.85 -7.19 -5.10
CA VAL A 117 6.92 -7.92 -4.41
C VAL A 117 6.38 -9.19 -3.75
N ILE A 118 5.18 -9.17 -3.18
CA ILE A 118 4.56 -10.36 -2.60
C ILE A 118 4.28 -11.41 -3.67
N ASP A 119 3.66 -11.04 -4.78
CA ASP A 119 3.34 -11.97 -5.87
C ASP A 119 4.59 -12.65 -6.43
N ARG A 120 5.67 -11.90 -6.65
CA ARG A 120 6.94 -12.49 -7.13
C ARG A 120 7.51 -13.52 -6.16
N ASN A 121 7.50 -13.20 -4.86
CA ASN A 121 7.97 -14.13 -3.84
C ASN A 121 7.10 -15.37 -3.77
N LEU A 122 5.79 -15.22 -3.92
CA LEU A 122 4.80 -16.29 -3.88
C LEU A 122 4.81 -17.16 -5.16
N TYR A 123 5.11 -16.57 -6.31
CA TYR A 123 5.33 -17.31 -7.56
C TYR A 123 6.45 -18.34 -7.40
N GLU A 124 7.59 -17.96 -6.81
CA GLU A 124 8.70 -18.89 -6.60
C GLU A 124 8.27 -20.13 -5.78
N ARG A 125 7.39 -19.95 -4.79
CA ARG A 125 6.91 -21.06 -3.93
C ARG A 125 6.07 -22.08 -4.71
N SER A 126 5.32 -21.61 -5.72
CA SER A 126 4.59 -22.48 -6.63
C SER A 126 5.50 -23.35 -7.50
N CYS A 127 6.70 -22.85 -7.83
CA CYS A 127 7.71 -23.59 -8.57
C CYS A 127 8.45 -24.56 -7.64
N ASP A 128 8.83 -24.10 -6.45
CA ASP A 128 9.53 -24.90 -5.43
C ASP A 128 8.76 -26.17 -5.09
N VAL A 129 7.46 -26.07 -4.76
CA VAL A 129 6.65 -27.23 -4.35
C VAL A 129 6.52 -28.27 -5.47
N ARG A 130 6.37 -27.82 -6.72
CA ARG A 130 6.26 -28.70 -7.90
C ARG A 130 7.59 -29.39 -8.20
N TRP A 131 8.69 -28.64 -8.11
CA TRP A 131 10.02 -29.19 -8.34
C TRP A 131 10.39 -30.22 -7.27
N TRP A 132 10.19 -29.91 -5.99
CA TRP A 132 10.53 -30.81 -4.89
C TRP A 132 9.65 -32.06 -4.86
N ALA A 133 8.42 -32.01 -5.36
CA ALA A 133 7.57 -33.19 -5.51
C ALA A 133 8.13 -34.23 -6.50
N THR A 134 9.15 -33.88 -7.28
CA THR A 134 9.88 -34.78 -8.19
C THR A 134 11.21 -35.29 -7.65
N ASP A 135 11.66 -34.83 -6.47
CA ASP A 135 12.92 -35.33 -5.86
C ASP A 135 12.76 -36.83 -5.54
N ALA A 136 13.72 -37.64 -6.00
CA ALA A 136 13.65 -39.09 -5.90
C ALA A 136 13.48 -39.58 -4.45
N ALA A 137 14.07 -38.89 -3.46
CA ALA A 137 13.91 -39.27 -2.06
C ALA A 137 12.50 -39.00 -1.54
N ILE A 138 11.86 -37.91 -1.99
CA ILE A 138 10.47 -37.59 -1.64
C ILE A 138 9.52 -38.60 -2.31
N VAL A 139 9.73 -38.90 -3.59
CA VAL A 139 8.92 -39.87 -4.35
C VAL A 139 8.99 -41.26 -3.72
N ASP A 140 10.20 -41.74 -3.41
CA ASP A 140 10.40 -43.05 -2.78
C ASP A 140 9.94 -43.06 -1.32
N GLY A 141 10.06 -41.92 -0.61
CA GLY A 141 9.75 -41.77 0.80
C GLY A 141 8.30 -42.08 1.17
N VAL A 142 7.35 -41.78 0.28
CA VAL A 142 5.92 -42.07 0.51
C VAL A 142 5.60 -43.56 0.36
N THR A 143 6.31 -44.27 -0.52
CA THR A 143 5.89 -45.60 -0.99
C THR A 143 6.73 -46.77 -0.49
N ARG A 144 8.00 -46.52 -0.08
CA ARG A 144 8.97 -47.58 0.25
C ARG A 144 9.18 -47.82 1.74
N GLY A 145 8.33 -47.26 2.59
CA GLY A 145 8.33 -47.51 4.04
C GLY A 145 9.24 -46.61 4.88
N PRO A 146 9.40 -46.92 6.18
CA PRO A 146 9.96 -45.97 7.16
C PRO A 146 11.41 -45.52 6.90
N GLU A 147 12.27 -46.39 6.39
CA GLU A 147 13.67 -46.04 6.09
C GLU A 147 13.75 -45.02 4.94
N ALA A 148 12.92 -45.19 3.90
CA ALA A 148 12.83 -44.24 2.81
C ALA A 148 12.25 -42.89 3.27
N ALA A 149 11.23 -42.92 4.13
CA ALA A 149 10.67 -41.72 4.75
C ALA A 149 11.70 -40.95 5.59
N ALA A 150 12.55 -41.66 6.35
CA ALA A 150 13.64 -41.04 7.10
C ALA A 150 14.72 -40.43 6.19
N HIS A 151 15.01 -41.06 5.04
CA HIS A 151 15.90 -40.48 4.03
C HIS A 151 15.30 -39.22 3.40
N ALA A 152 14.01 -39.25 3.04
CA ALA A 152 13.26 -38.10 2.53
C ALA A 152 13.28 -36.94 3.52
N SER A 153 13.06 -37.20 4.82
CA SER A 153 13.15 -36.20 5.89
C SER A 153 14.51 -35.49 5.89
N LYS A 154 15.63 -36.24 5.85
CA LYS A 154 16.98 -35.65 5.75
C LYS A 154 17.18 -34.81 4.49
N ARG A 155 16.64 -35.25 3.35
CA ARG A 155 16.72 -34.49 2.09
C ARG A 155 15.92 -33.18 2.17
N MET A 156 14.72 -33.22 2.74
CA MET A 156 13.93 -32.02 3.01
C MET A 156 14.64 -31.07 3.99
N SER A 157 15.37 -31.58 5.00
CA SER A 157 16.18 -30.73 5.89
C SER A 157 17.27 -29.96 5.11
N VAL A 158 17.98 -30.62 4.17
CA VAL A 158 19.00 -29.96 3.34
C VAL A 158 18.40 -28.87 2.45
N ILE A 159 17.20 -29.10 1.90
CA ILE A 159 16.45 -28.09 1.15
C ILE A 159 16.17 -26.90 2.07
N LEU A 160 15.61 -27.14 3.26
CA LEU A 160 15.24 -26.10 4.21
C LEU A 160 16.45 -25.33 4.80
N ASP A 161 17.64 -25.92 4.81
CA ASP A 161 18.88 -25.21 5.19
C ASP A 161 19.33 -24.22 4.10
N SER A 162 19.00 -24.50 2.83
CA SER A 162 19.29 -23.62 1.69
C SER A 162 18.18 -22.58 1.48
N TYR A 163 16.92 -22.96 1.70
CA TYR A 163 15.74 -22.13 1.50
C TYR A 163 15.13 -21.71 2.85
N THR A 164 15.80 -20.77 3.52
CA THR A 164 15.49 -20.35 4.91
C THR A 164 14.18 -19.59 5.12
N VAL A 165 13.38 -19.44 4.06
CA VAL A 165 12.07 -18.76 4.07
C VAL A 165 10.91 -19.69 4.41
N TYR A 166 11.14 -20.99 4.37
CA TYR A 166 10.15 -22.01 4.74
C TYR A 166 10.33 -22.42 6.18
N LEU A 167 9.20 -22.63 6.87
CA LEU A 167 9.17 -23.22 8.20
C LEU A 167 9.41 -24.72 8.13
N ASP A 168 8.67 -25.41 7.26
CA ASP A 168 8.76 -26.85 7.10
C ASP A 168 8.26 -27.32 5.72
N ILE A 169 8.57 -28.57 5.40
CA ILE A 169 8.05 -29.32 4.25
C ILE A 169 7.44 -30.60 4.78
N TRP A 170 6.19 -30.89 4.44
CA TRP A 170 5.51 -32.11 4.85
C TRP A 170 5.27 -33.02 3.65
N MET A 171 5.57 -34.29 3.85
CA MET A 171 5.29 -35.37 2.92
C MET A 171 4.16 -36.22 3.51
N LEU A 172 3.01 -36.24 2.83
CA LEU A 172 1.78 -36.85 3.29
C LEU A 172 1.38 -38.05 2.42
N ASP A 173 0.74 -39.04 3.03
CA ASP A 173 0.08 -40.13 2.31
C ASP A 173 -1.28 -39.70 1.72
N LEU A 174 -1.94 -40.63 1.03
CA LEU A 174 -3.24 -40.37 0.39
C LEU A 174 -4.39 -40.17 1.39
N ASP A 175 -4.21 -40.60 2.65
CA ASP A 175 -5.17 -40.42 3.74
C ASP A 175 -4.90 -39.13 4.54
N GLY A 176 -3.96 -38.31 4.08
CA GLY A 176 -3.60 -37.03 4.68
C GLY A 176 -2.64 -37.12 5.87
N ARG A 177 -2.14 -38.30 6.23
CA ARG A 177 -1.23 -38.46 7.36
C ARG A 177 0.16 -38.00 6.97
N VAL A 178 0.82 -37.23 7.84
CA VAL A 178 2.20 -36.82 7.62
C VAL A 178 3.13 -38.03 7.82
N VAL A 179 3.78 -38.48 6.75
CA VAL A 179 4.72 -39.61 6.74
C VAL A 179 6.11 -39.16 7.16
N ALA A 180 6.54 -37.98 6.70
CA ALA A 180 7.79 -37.35 7.08
C ALA A 180 7.70 -35.83 6.93
N ASN A 181 8.56 -35.11 7.65
CA ASN A 181 8.73 -33.68 7.49
C ASN A 181 10.21 -33.26 7.50
N GLY A 182 10.50 -32.03 7.07
CA GLY A 182 11.85 -31.52 6.89
C GLY A 182 12.52 -31.02 8.17
N ARG A 183 11.74 -30.66 9.21
CA ARG A 183 12.25 -30.20 10.51
C ARG A 183 11.67 -31.01 11.69
N PRO A 184 11.86 -32.34 11.75
CA PRO A 184 11.24 -33.18 12.78
C PRO A 184 11.68 -32.82 14.21
N SER A 185 12.86 -32.21 14.39
CA SER A 185 13.34 -31.71 15.68
C SER A 185 12.60 -30.47 16.18
N ASN A 186 12.09 -29.65 15.25
CA ASN A 186 11.39 -28.40 15.57
C ASN A 186 9.88 -28.62 15.58
N PHE A 187 9.39 -29.46 14.68
CA PHE A 187 7.98 -29.75 14.46
C PHE A 187 7.79 -31.29 14.38
N PRO A 188 7.47 -31.97 15.50
CA PRO A 188 7.31 -33.42 15.52
C PRO A 188 5.94 -33.84 14.96
N VAL A 189 5.74 -33.70 13.65
CA VAL A 189 4.43 -33.90 13.01
C VAL A 189 4.26 -35.27 12.35
N ALA A 190 5.37 -35.94 12.02
CA ALA A 190 5.35 -37.25 11.37
C ALA A 190 4.63 -38.30 12.24
N GLY A 191 3.63 -38.97 11.68
CA GLY A 191 2.77 -39.93 12.37
C GLY A 191 1.78 -39.33 13.37
N MET A 192 1.83 -38.02 13.61
CA MET A 192 1.01 -37.31 14.60
C MET A 192 -0.05 -36.42 13.95
N ALA A 193 0.32 -35.68 12.90
CA ALA A 193 -0.56 -34.76 12.19
C ALA A 193 -1.27 -35.43 11.01
N ASN A 194 -2.47 -34.94 10.70
CA ASN A 194 -3.25 -35.35 9.54
C ASN A 194 -3.94 -34.13 8.91
N ALA A 195 -3.76 -33.94 7.61
CA ALA A 195 -4.33 -32.85 6.82
C ALA A 195 -5.59 -33.26 6.03
N ALA A 196 -6.18 -34.42 6.30
CA ALA A 196 -7.42 -34.84 5.67
C ALA A 196 -8.54 -33.82 5.94
N GLY A 197 -9.20 -33.36 4.87
CA GLY A 197 -10.23 -32.32 4.93
C GLY A 197 -9.70 -30.89 4.88
N GLU A 198 -8.38 -30.69 4.86
CA GLU A 198 -7.81 -29.39 4.51
C GLU A 198 -8.03 -29.09 3.03
N GLU A 199 -8.53 -27.89 2.71
CA GLU A 199 -8.87 -27.52 1.33
C GLU A 199 -7.69 -27.65 0.37
N TRP A 200 -6.48 -27.28 0.82
CA TRP A 200 -5.26 -27.35 0.03
C TRP A 200 -4.79 -28.79 -0.21
N PHE A 201 -5.03 -29.72 0.73
CA PHE A 201 -4.67 -31.13 0.58
C PHE A 201 -5.59 -31.79 -0.45
N ASP A 202 -6.91 -31.59 -0.30
CA ASP A 202 -7.89 -32.10 -1.24
C ASP A 202 -7.70 -31.50 -2.65
N ALA A 203 -7.31 -30.23 -2.74
CA ALA A 203 -6.99 -29.59 -4.01
C ALA A 203 -5.71 -30.15 -4.64
N ALA A 204 -4.68 -30.46 -3.86
CA ALA A 204 -3.47 -31.09 -4.37
C ALA A 204 -3.76 -32.47 -4.97
N LEU A 205 -4.62 -33.27 -4.33
CA LEU A 205 -5.07 -34.56 -4.86
C LEU A 205 -5.89 -34.46 -6.15
N ARG A 206 -6.50 -33.30 -6.43
CA ARG A 206 -7.26 -33.02 -7.67
C ARG A 206 -6.40 -32.50 -8.82
N THR A 207 -5.12 -32.22 -8.59
CA THR A 207 -4.20 -31.78 -9.65
C THR A 207 -4.13 -32.83 -10.77
N ARG A 208 -4.09 -32.37 -12.02
CA ARG A 208 -4.10 -33.25 -13.21
C ARG A 208 -2.71 -33.64 -13.67
N SER A 209 -1.73 -32.76 -13.49
CA SER A 209 -0.32 -33.00 -13.77
C SER A 209 0.57 -32.44 -12.67
N GLY A 210 1.86 -32.77 -12.71
CA GLY A 210 2.91 -32.17 -11.86
C GLY A 210 3.15 -30.68 -12.11
N ASP A 211 2.56 -30.11 -13.16
CA ASP A 211 2.63 -28.67 -13.44
C ASP A 211 1.58 -27.88 -12.62
N GLU A 212 0.60 -28.56 -12.04
CA GLU A 212 -0.44 -27.94 -11.22
C GLU A 212 -0.06 -27.98 -9.72
N TYR A 213 -0.64 -27.07 -8.95
CA TYR A 213 -0.44 -26.96 -7.51
C TYR A 213 -1.71 -26.38 -6.87
N ALA A 214 -1.81 -26.54 -5.56
CA ALA A 214 -2.83 -25.95 -4.72
C ALA A 214 -2.21 -24.91 -3.78
N THR A 215 -3.02 -23.93 -3.38
CA THR A 215 -2.66 -22.92 -2.38
C THR A 215 -3.72 -22.87 -1.30
N ALA A 216 -3.30 -22.55 -0.08
CA ALA A 216 -4.21 -22.18 1.00
C ALA A 216 -4.27 -20.66 1.14
N ASN A 217 -5.38 -20.16 1.69
CA ASN A 217 -5.40 -18.81 2.24
C ASN A 217 -4.40 -18.71 3.41
N VAL A 218 -3.85 -17.51 3.63
CA VAL A 218 -2.98 -17.28 4.79
C VAL A 218 -3.72 -17.63 6.07
N GLY A 219 -3.13 -18.52 6.85
CA GLY A 219 -3.75 -19.12 8.02
C GLY A 219 -2.73 -19.50 9.08
N THR A 220 -3.23 -19.79 10.27
CA THR A 220 -2.40 -20.26 11.38
C THR A 220 -2.34 -21.79 11.36
N VAL A 221 -1.13 -22.36 11.42
CA VAL A 221 -0.92 -23.81 11.48
C VAL A 221 -0.48 -24.19 12.90
N ALA A 222 -1.31 -24.97 13.60
CA ALA A 222 -1.09 -25.29 15.01
C ALA A 222 0.19 -26.11 15.23
N GLU A 223 0.44 -27.06 14.34
CA GLU A 223 1.58 -27.96 14.30
C GLU A 223 2.92 -27.23 14.07
N LEU A 224 2.85 -26.02 13.52
CA LEU A 224 4.00 -25.13 13.31
C LEU A 224 4.05 -24.05 14.40
N ASN A 225 3.72 -24.42 15.64
CA ASN A 225 3.68 -23.54 16.81
C ASN A 225 2.74 -22.33 16.65
N GLY A 226 1.65 -22.49 15.89
CA GLY A 226 0.71 -21.40 15.63
C GLY A 226 1.26 -20.31 14.70
N ALA A 227 2.28 -20.62 13.89
CA ALA A 227 2.80 -19.69 12.88
C ALA A 227 1.75 -19.39 11.80
N GLN A 228 1.78 -18.17 11.26
CA GLN A 228 1.02 -17.86 10.04
C GLN A 228 1.80 -18.29 8.81
N THR A 229 1.14 -19.00 7.91
CA THR A 229 1.77 -19.57 6.71
C THR A 229 1.02 -19.20 5.44
N ALA A 230 1.77 -19.09 4.35
CA ALA A 230 1.23 -19.27 3.01
C ALA A 230 1.57 -20.70 2.58
N THR A 231 0.56 -21.56 2.52
CA THR A 231 0.76 -23.00 2.27
C THR A 231 0.58 -23.30 0.79
N TYR A 232 1.53 -24.02 0.22
CA TYR A 232 1.49 -24.53 -1.15
C TYR A 232 1.59 -26.05 -1.11
N ALA A 233 0.82 -26.72 -1.95
CA ALA A 233 0.83 -28.17 -2.01
C ALA A 233 0.72 -28.68 -3.45
N THR A 234 1.27 -29.85 -3.73
CA THR A 234 0.99 -30.57 -4.98
C THR A 234 1.06 -32.08 -4.76
N ALA A 235 0.52 -32.83 -5.72
CA ALA A 235 0.59 -34.28 -5.71
C ALA A 235 2.02 -34.77 -5.96
N ILE A 236 2.48 -35.70 -5.11
CA ILE A 236 3.63 -36.54 -5.40
C ILE A 236 3.16 -37.66 -6.33
N ARG A 237 3.88 -37.88 -7.42
CA ARG A 237 3.51 -38.85 -8.46
C ARG A 237 4.54 -39.93 -8.62
N GLU A 238 4.07 -41.11 -9.00
CA GLU A 238 4.91 -42.29 -9.23
C GLU A 238 6.09 -41.97 -10.16
N GLY A 239 7.30 -42.28 -9.69
CA GLY A 239 8.55 -42.02 -10.42
C GLY A 239 8.87 -40.54 -10.66
N GLY A 240 8.18 -39.61 -10.01
CA GLY A 240 8.31 -38.17 -10.27
C GLY A 240 7.75 -37.74 -11.63
N ALA A 241 6.97 -38.59 -12.31
CA ALA A 241 6.45 -38.31 -13.64
C ALA A 241 5.29 -37.29 -13.57
N SER A 242 5.28 -36.30 -14.46
CA SER A 242 4.25 -35.25 -14.49
C SER A 242 2.83 -35.80 -14.59
N ASN A 243 2.61 -36.91 -15.31
CA ASN A 243 1.31 -37.55 -15.47
C ASN A 243 1.23 -38.91 -14.75
N GLY A 244 2.13 -39.17 -13.81
CA GLY A 244 2.14 -40.40 -13.02
C GLY A 244 0.92 -40.49 -12.08
N LYS A 245 0.65 -41.71 -11.62
CA LYS A 245 -0.36 -41.95 -10.58
C LYS A 245 0.05 -41.19 -9.31
N ILE A 246 -0.92 -40.55 -8.65
CA ILE A 246 -0.69 -39.87 -7.38
C ILE A 246 -0.39 -40.91 -6.31
N THR A 247 0.70 -40.72 -5.58
CA THR A 247 1.15 -41.60 -4.49
C THR A 247 1.09 -40.92 -3.13
N GLY A 248 1.10 -39.58 -3.08
CA GLY A 248 0.98 -38.77 -1.87
C GLY A 248 0.86 -37.29 -2.19
N VAL A 249 1.05 -36.45 -1.18
CA VAL A 249 1.04 -34.98 -1.32
C VAL A 249 2.30 -34.41 -0.69
N LEU A 250 2.90 -33.42 -1.35
CA LEU A 250 3.94 -32.57 -0.78
C LEU A 250 3.32 -31.23 -0.42
N ALA A 251 3.53 -30.76 0.79
CA ALA A 251 3.13 -29.43 1.24
C ALA A 251 4.34 -28.65 1.75
N VAL A 252 4.42 -27.36 1.42
CA VAL A 252 5.47 -26.44 1.89
C VAL A 252 4.82 -25.27 2.62
N PHE A 253 5.44 -24.89 3.74
CA PHE A 253 4.89 -23.88 4.64
C PHE A 253 5.81 -22.66 4.67
N PHE A 254 5.43 -21.63 3.91
CA PHE A 254 6.18 -20.38 3.84
C PHE A 254 5.90 -19.51 5.07
N ASP A 255 6.94 -18.94 5.68
CA ASP A 255 6.82 -18.04 6.83
C ASP A 255 6.21 -16.69 6.40
N TRP A 256 4.88 -16.61 6.47
CA TRP A 256 4.14 -15.45 6.01
C TRP A 256 4.47 -14.21 6.84
N THR A 257 4.49 -14.36 8.17
CA THR A 257 4.73 -13.24 9.10
C THR A 257 6.06 -12.55 8.82
N LYS A 258 7.13 -13.34 8.67
CA LYS A 258 8.46 -12.80 8.41
C LYS A 258 8.53 -12.08 7.07
N GLN A 259 7.97 -12.69 6.02
CA GLN A 259 8.01 -12.10 4.68
C GLN A 259 7.18 -10.83 4.58
N ALA A 260 5.94 -10.88 5.06
CA ALA A 260 5.03 -9.75 5.00
C ALA A 260 5.61 -8.57 5.79
N SER A 261 6.09 -8.79 7.01
CA SER A 261 6.72 -7.73 7.82
C SER A 261 7.88 -7.07 7.07
N ALA A 262 8.77 -7.87 6.45
CA ALA A 262 9.88 -7.33 5.68
C ALA A 262 9.42 -6.47 4.48
N VAL A 263 8.36 -6.87 3.79
CA VAL A 263 7.79 -6.09 2.67
C VAL A 263 7.18 -4.77 3.17
N LEU A 264 6.38 -4.83 4.23
CA LEU A 264 5.72 -3.66 4.82
C LEU A 264 6.74 -2.66 5.39
N ASP A 265 7.79 -3.14 6.04
CA ASP A 265 8.86 -2.31 6.60
C ASP A 265 9.65 -1.60 5.50
N ASN A 266 9.86 -2.25 4.34
CA ASN A 266 10.63 -1.72 3.22
C ASN A 266 9.86 -0.75 2.31
N VAL A 267 8.57 -0.48 2.57
CA VAL A 267 7.83 0.57 1.84
C VAL A 267 8.56 1.90 2.01
N ARG A 268 8.81 2.62 0.91
CA ARG A 268 9.66 3.84 0.90
C ARG A 268 8.92 5.07 1.43
N LEU A 269 8.78 5.12 2.75
CA LEU A 269 8.21 6.24 3.51
C LEU A 269 9.30 6.97 4.28
N SER A 270 9.21 8.31 4.35
CA SER A 270 10.02 9.08 5.31
C SER A 270 9.65 8.73 6.76
N ASN A 271 10.48 9.10 7.74
CA ASN A 271 10.15 8.84 9.15
C ASN A 271 8.85 9.52 9.59
N GLU A 272 8.59 10.73 9.08
CA GLU A 272 7.36 11.48 9.35
C GLU A 272 6.16 10.83 8.67
N GLU A 273 6.31 10.33 7.44
CA GLU A 273 5.24 9.62 6.76
C GLU A 273 4.93 8.30 7.48
N ARG A 274 5.96 7.56 7.88
CA ARG A 274 5.81 6.25 8.54
C ARG A 274 5.06 6.35 9.87
N SER A 275 5.25 7.43 10.64
CA SER A 275 4.53 7.59 11.93
C SER A 275 3.02 7.80 11.76
N ARG A 276 2.56 8.18 10.57
CA ARG A 276 1.14 8.44 10.25
C ARG A 276 0.60 7.54 9.14
N THR A 277 1.34 6.52 8.72
CA THR A 277 0.97 5.64 7.61
C THR A 277 0.89 4.20 8.10
N ARG A 278 -0.21 3.55 7.77
CA ARG A 278 -0.44 2.12 7.96
C ARG A 278 -0.38 1.43 6.60
N CYS A 279 0.53 0.49 6.44
CA CYS A 279 0.63 -0.39 5.29
C CYS A 279 -0.04 -1.72 5.62
N MET A 280 -0.84 -2.25 4.70
CA MET A 280 -1.60 -3.48 4.91
C MET A 280 -1.60 -4.34 3.65
N ILE A 281 -1.70 -5.65 3.86
CA ILE A 281 -2.12 -6.59 2.82
C ILE A 281 -3.48 -7.13 3.23
N VAL A 282 -4.44 -7.02 2.32
CA VAL A 282 -5.84 -7.39 2.54
C VAL A 282 -6.22 -8.49 1.57
N ASP A 283 -6.79 -9.60 2.05
CA ASP A 283 -7.23 -10.69 1.17
C ASP A 283 -8.53 -10.34 0.43
N ALA A 284 -8.94 -11.21 -0.51
CA ALA A 284 -10.12 -11.00 -1.33
C ALA A 284 -11.44 -10.88 -0.53
N ASN A 285 -11.44 -11.37 0.72
CA ASN A 285 -12.56 -11.29 1.63
C ASN A 285 -12.45 -10.11 2.60
N GLY A 286 -11.55 -9.15 2.35
CA GLY A 286 -11.35 -7.97 3.19
C GLY A 286 -10.60 -8.24 4.50
N ARG A 287 -10.11 -9.46 4.75
CA ARG A 287 -9.35 -9.75 5.98
C ARG A 287 -7.94 -9.21 5.86
N VAL A 288 -7.47 -8.53 6.90
CA VAL A 288 -6.10 -8.03 6.97
C VAL A 288 -5.17 -9.20 7.28
N ILE A 289 -4.32 -9.56 6.32
CA ILE A 289 -3.36 -10.66 6.44
C ILE A 289 -1.94 -10.16 6.75
N ALA A 290 -1.65 -8.86 6.57
CA ALA A 290 -0.44 -8.22 7.08
C ALA A 290 -0.70 -6.76 7.43
N ASP A 291 -0.02 -6.24 8.45
CA ASP A 291 -0.24 -4.88 8.96
C ASP A 291 1.04 -4.30 9.59
N SER A 292 1.40 -3.07 9.24
CA SER A 292 2.56 -2.35 9.80
C SER A 292 2.24 -1.57 11.08
N GLY A 293 0.97 -1.48 11.46
CA GLY A 293 0.53 -0.77 12.66
C GLY A 293 0.84 -1.52 13.96
N GLN A 294 1.09 -0.80 15.05
CA GLN A 294 1.24 -1.37 16.40
C GLN A 294 -0.01 -2.15 16.87
N ALA A 295 -1.17 -1.90 16.25
CA ALA A 295 -2.46 -2.54 16.53
C ALA A 295 -2.72 -3.78 15.66
N SER A 296 -1.68 -4.56 15.34
CA SER A 296 -1.69 -5.81 14.56
C SER A 296 -2.69 -6.89 15.03
N ARG A 297 -3.53 -6.64 16.05
CA ARG A 297 -4.48 -7.61 16.62
C ARG A 297 -5.97 -7.23 16.55
N ASP A 298 -6.33 -5.95 16.43
CA ASP A 298 -7.72 -5.53 16.67
C ASP A 298 -8.54 -5.34 15.38
N ALA A 299 -7.93 -4.84 14.30
CA ALA A 299 -8.60 -4.66 13.02
C ALA A 299 -8.34 -5.86 12.09
N LYS A 300 -9.09 -6.95 12.29
CA LYS A 300 -9.01 -8.17 11.45
C LYS A 300 -9.53 -7.97 10.02
N HIS A 301 -10.17 -6.85 9.73
CA HIS A 301 -10.84 -6.60 8.46
C HIS A 301 -10.67 -5.15 8.03
N TYR A 302 -10.53 -4.93 6.73
CA TYR A 302 -10.45 -3.62 6.09
C TYR A 302 -11.32 -3.64 4.83
N GLU A 303 -12.40 -2.87 4.84
CA GLU A 303 -13.31 -2.77 3.70
C GLU A 303 -12.85 -1.64 2.77
N LEU A 304 -12.43 -2.01 1.56
CA LEU A 304 -12.19 -1.03 0.50
C LEU A 304 -13.51 -0.38 0.08
N ARG A 305 -13.43 0.88 -0.37
CA ARG A 305 -14.62 1.62 -0.84
C ARG A 305 -15.37 0.84 -1.93
N LYS A 306 -16.70 0.79 -1.84
CA LYS A 306 -17.53 0.19 -2.90
C LYS A 306 -17.21 0.80 -4.26
N GLY A 307 -16.99 -0.06 -5.26
CA GLY A 307 -16.59 0.33 -6.60
C GLY A 307 -15.08 0.48 -6.80
N SER A 308 -14.25 0.13 -5.80
CA SER A 308 -12.80 -0.01 -6.00
C SER A 308 -12.51 -1.00 -7.13
N THR A 309 -11.58 -0.59 -8.01
CA THR A 309 -11.16 -1.38 -9.18
C THR A 309 -9.80 -2.02 -8.89
N THR A 310 -8.94 -2.19 -9.90
CA THR A 310 -7.61 -2.76 -9.75
C THR A 310 -6.66 -1.84 -8.98
N THR A 311 -6.75 -0.52 -9.15
CA THR A 311 -5.93 0.44 -8.40
C THR A 311 -6.70 1.73 -8.17
N GLY A 312 -6.32 2.48 -7.14
CA GLY A 312 -6.86 3.82 -6.96
C GLY A 312 -6.54 4.45 -5.63
N ALA A 313 -7.03 5.67 -5.45
CA ALA A 313 -6.94 6.38 -4.19
C ALA A 313 -8.25 7.09 -3.85
N TYR A 314 -8.53 7.21 -2.56
CA TYR A 314 -9.67 7.97 -2.04
C TYR A 314 -9.38 8.52 -0.65
N ARG A 315 -10.15 9.53 -0.25
CA ARG A 315 -10.14 10.04 1.12
C ARG A 315 -11.25 9.36 1.94
N THR A 316 -10.93 8.93 3.16
CA THR A 316 -11.91 8.38 4.11
C THR A 316 -12.74 9.51 4.74
N ALA A 317 -13.85 9.17 5.40
CA ALA A 317 -14.65 10.14 6.14
C ALA A 317 -13.85 10.81 7.28
N GLN A 318 -12.85 10.12 7.82
CA GLN A 318 -11.95 10.59 8.87
C GLN A 318 -10.79 11.44 8.32
N GLY A 319 -10.73 11.67 7.01
CA GLY A 319 -9.74 12.51 6.36
C GLY A 319 -8.44 11.81 5.96
N SER A 320 -8.29 10.51 6.23
CA SER A 320 -7.13 9.73 5.81
C SER A 320 -7.13 9.52 4.30
N LEU A 321 -5.95 9.59 3.69
CA LEU A 321 -5.77 9.27 2.27
C LEU A 321 -5.40 7.81 2.13
N VAL A 322 -6.15 7.07 1.33
CA VAL A 322 -5.95 5.65 1.08
C VAL A 322 -5.52 5.47 -0.36
N GLY A 323 -4.40 4.79 -0.59
CA GLY A 323 -4.01 4.25 -1.89
C GLY A 323 -4.06 2.73 -1.85
N TYR A 324 -4.56 2.10 -2.91
CA TYR A 324 -4.69 0.65 -2.98
C TYR A 324 -4.35 0.11 -4.37
N ALA A 325 -3.90 -1.13 -4.40
CA ALA A 325 -3.62 -1.87 -5.63
C ALA A 325 -3.90 -3.36 -5.46
N LEU A 326 -4.62 -3.95 -6.40
CA LEU A 326 -4.84 -5.37 -6.55
C LEU A 326 -3.55 -6.03 -7.06
N THR A 327 -3.29 -7.24 -6.56
CA THR A 327 -2.29 -8.17 -7.10
C THR A 327 -2.34 -8.21 -8.64
N PRO A 328 -1.23 -7.87 -9.33
CA PRO A 328 -1.16 -7.99 -10.78
C PRO A 328 -0.92 -9.44 -11.24
N GLY A 329 -0.53 -10.34 -10.33
CA GLY A 329 0.03 -11.63 -10.69
C GLY A 329 1.46 -11.50 -11.23
N TYR A 330 2.11 -12.64 -11.46
CA TYR A 330 3.46 -12.70 -12.00
C TYR A 330 3.68 -14.00 -12.80
N GLU A 331 4.09 -13.88 -14.07
CA GLU A 331 4.28 -15.02 -14.98
C GLU A 331 3.02 -15.91 -15.05
N SER A 332 3.12 -17.17 -14.59
CA SER A 332 2.00 -18.11 -14.55
C SER A 332 1.19 -18.06 -13.24
N TYR A 333 1.63 -17.27 -12.25
CA TYR A 333 0.91 -17.05 -11.00
C TYR A 333 -0.10 -15.92 -11.16
N GLN A 334 -1.39 -16.25 -11.09
CA GLN A 334 -2.48 -15.30 -11.32
C GLN A 334 -2.72 -14.32 -10.14
N GLY A 335 -2.02 -14.50 -9.01
CA GLY A 335 -2.31 -13.77 -7.78
C GLY A 335 -3.47 -14.39 -6.99
N MET A 336 -3.61 -13.97 -5.74
CA MET A 336 -4.63 -14.50 -4.80
C MET A 336 -5.84 -13.56 -4.62
N GLY A 337 -5.98 -12.56 -5.50
CA GLY A 337 -6.99 -11.51 -5.37
C GLY A 337 -6.76 -10.56 -4.18
N TRP A 338 -5.51 -10.44 -3.71
CA TRP A 338 -5.15 -9.60 -2.57
C TRP A 338 -4.90 -8.16 -2.98
N PHE A 339 -5.10 -7.25 -2.04
CA PHE A 339 -4.81 -5.83 -2.19
C PHE A 339 -3.64 -5.42 -1.30
N GLY A 340 -2.68 -4.70 -1.87
CA GLY A 340 -1.85 -3.79 -1.12
C GLY A 340 -2.65 -2.54 -0.78
N VAL A 341 -2.66 -2.13 0.47
CA VAL A 341 -3.39 -0.94 0.94
C VAL A 341 -2.47 -0.09 1.80
N ILE A 342 -2.41 1.21 1.51
CA ILE A 342 -1.68 2.18 2.29
C ILE A 342 -2.65 3.27 2.74
N GLU A 343 -2.87 3.35 4.04
CA GLU A 343 -3.71 4.36 4.68
C GLU A 343 -2.83 5.37 5.40
N GLN A 344 -2.92 6.63 5.00
CA GLN A 344 -2.12 7.71 5.55
C GLN A 344 -3.01 8.76 6.20
N ASN A 345 -2.83 8.94 7.51
CA ASN A 345 -3.55 9.93 8.28
C ASN A 345 -3.08 11.36 7.93
N PRO A 346 -3.96 12.37 8.02
CA PRO A 346 -3.60 13.76 7.83
C PRO A 346 -2.53 14.21 8.85
N HIS A 347 -1.76 15.25 8.52
CA HIS A 347 -0.83 15.84 9.48
C HIS A 347 -1.62 16.39 10.68
N HIS A 348 -1.18 16.03 11.90
CA HIS A 348 -1.65 16.70 13.12
C HIS A 348 -1.13 18.14 13.08
N GLY A 349 -1.97 19.05 12.60
CA GLY A 349 -1.61 20.45 12.33
C GLY A 349 -2.46 21.12 11.24
N ALA A 350 -3.19 20.34 10.42
CA ALA A 350 -4.14 20.86 9.43
C ALA A 350 -5.57 20.97 9.99
N GLY A 351 -5.71 21.27 11.28
CA GLY A 351 -6.97 21.70 11.89
C GLY A 351 -7.15 23.19 11.60
N VAL A 352 -8.26 23.50 10.93
CA VAL A 352 -8.81 24.85 10.68
C VAL A 352 -8.77 25.74 11.91
#